data_AF-A0A7C6T9F7-F1
#
_entry.id   AF-A0A7C6T9F7-F1
#
_cell.length_a   1.000
_cell.length_b   1.000
_cell.length_c   1.000
_cell.angle_alpha   90.00
_cell.angle_beta   90.00
_cell.angle_gamma   90.00
#
_symmetry.space_group_name_H-M   'P 1'
#
loop_
_entity.id
_entity.type
_entity.pdbx_description
1 polymer ?
#
loop_
_entity_poly.entity_id
_entity_poly.type
_entity_poly.pdbx_seq_one_letter_code
_entity_poly.pdbx_strand_id
1 'polypeptide(L)'
;MIRLGFVAGAGIYHAVQFAKMFNGLNEEFKHLDPYGGRPPMARIEGATVVKVFDENRQHAENLSRFANVPVVADTLEEMLEGVDAIYIGDDLTMKQYQYARPFIE
;
A
#
# COMPACT_ATOMS: atom_id res chain seq x y z
N MET A 1 4.93 8.83 14.74
CA MET A 1 4.34 8.77 13.38
C MET A 1 3.85 7.35 13.20
N ILE A 2 2.59 7.16 12.80
CA ILE A 2 1.99 5.82 12.66
C ILE A 2 2.60 5.13 11.45
N ARG A 3 3.12 3.91 11.63
CA ARG A 3 3.66 3.05 10.58
C ARG A 3 2.52 2.20 10.01
N LEU A 4 2.07 2.52 8.81
CA LEU A 4 1.02 1.79 8.12
C LEU A 4 1.62 0.68 7.27
N GLY A 5 0.98 -0.48 7.34
CA GLY A 5 1.16 -1.54 6.36
C GLY A 5 -0.01 -1.60 5.38
N PHE A 6 0.26 -1.74 4.09
CA PHE A 6 -0.77 -1.93 3.06
C PHE A 6 -0.81 -3.39 2.63
N VAL A 7 -1.99 -3.99 2.70
CA VAL A 7 -2.23 -5.39 2.31
C VAL A 7 -3.31 -5.44 1.25
N ALA A 8 -3.02 -6.12 0.15
CA ALA A 8 -3.90 -6.32 -1.00
C ALA A 8 -4.27 -5.03 -1.77
N GLY A 9 -4.69 -5.21 -3.01
CA GLY A 9 -5.16 -4.14 -3.87
C GLY A 9 -4.09 -3.10 -4.26
N ALA A 10 -2.80 -3.41 -4.19
CA ALA A 10 -1.70 -2.46 -4.44
C ALA A 10 -1.71 -1.86 -5.86
N GLY A 11 -2.31 -2.55 -6.83
CA GLY A 11 -2.52 -2.06 -8.20
C GLY A 11 -3.88 -1.40 -8.41
N ILE A 12 -4.73 -1.36 -7.38
CA ILE A 12 -6.13 -0.92 -7.45
C ILE A 12 -6.26 0.49 -6.89
N TYR A 13 -7.22 1.23 -7.44
CA TYR A 13 -7.38 2.67 -7.29
C TYR A 13 -7.22 3.18 -5.85
N HIS A 14 -7.91 2.59 -4.87
CA HIS A 14 -7.87 3.09 -3.49
C HIS A 14 -6.49 2.94 -2.83
N ALA A 15 -5.82 1.80 -2.97
CA ALA A 15 -4.48 1.63 -2.40
C ALA A 15 -3.49 2.59 -3.05
N VAL A 16 -3.56 2.74 -4.37
CA VAL A 16 -2.70 3.67 -5.13
C VAL A 16 -2.90 5.12 -4.65
N GLN A 17 -4.15 5.59 -4.54
CA GLN A 17 -4.41 6.95 -4.10
C GLN A 17 -4.00 7.16 -2.65
N PHE A 18 -4.34 6.25 -1.73
CA PHE A 18 -3.99 6.42 -0.32
C PHE A 18 -2.48 6.35 -0.10
N ALA A 19 -1.75 5.44 -0.74
CA ALA A 19 -0.30 5.40 -0.66
C ALA A 19 0.31 6.73 -1.09
N LYS A 20 -0.16 7.30 -2.21
CA LYS A 20 0.26 8.64 -2.65
C LYS A 20 -0.16 9.74 -1.68
N MET A 21 -1.33 9.66 -1.04
CA MET A 21 -1.75 10.63 -0.03
C MET A 21 -0.89 10.60 1.23
N PHE A 22 -0.37 9.43 1.65
CA PHE A 22 0.49 9.28 2.82
C PHE A 22 1.98 9.54 2.52
N ASN A 23 2.51 9.02 1.41
CA ASN A 23 3.97 9.02 1.17
C ASN A 23 4.43 9.91 0.01
N GLY A 24 3.51 10.22 -0.91
CA GLY A 24 3.72 11.17 -1.99
C GLY A 24 3.80 10.44 -3.31
N LEU A 25 3.92 11.20 -4.38
CA LEU A 25 4.27 10.64 -5.68
C LEU A 25 5.78 10.79 -5.87
N ASN A 26 6.44 9.71 -6.25
CA ASN A 26 7.79 9.73 -6.76
C ASN A 26 7.75 10.14 -8.24
N GLU A 27 8.26 11.33 -8.56
CA GLU A 27 8.23 11.87 -9.92
C GLU A 27 9.07 11.06 -10.92
N GLU A 28 10.12 10.38 -10.47
CA GLU A 28 10.96 9.50 -11.31
C GLU A 28 10.17 8.26 -11.76
N PHE A 29 9.42 7.68 -10.83
CA PHE A 29 8.69 6.42 -11.05
C PHE A 29 7.20 6.59 -11.33
N LYS A 30 6.70 7.82 -11.50
CA LYS A 30 5.26 8.07 -11.73
C LYS A 30 4.65 7.36 -12.94
N HIS A 31 5.48 7.00 -13.92
CA HIS A 31 5.05 6.23 -15.09
C HIS A 31 4.62 4.80 -14.76
N LEU A 32 4.96 4.28 -13.56
CA LEU A 32 4.52 2.99 -13.04
C LEU A 32 3.12 3.06 -12.38
N ASP A 33 2.58 4.26 -12.12
CA ASP A 33 1.24 4.44 -11.57
C ASP A 33 0.19 4.09 -12.65
N PRO A 34 -0.65 3.05 -12.44
CA PRO A 34 -1.65 2.63 -13.42
C PRO A 34 -2.77 3.67 -13.65
N TYR A 35 -2.84 4.70 -12.82
CA TYR A 35 -3.83 5.78 -12.87
C TYR A 35 -3.22 7.12 -13.31
N GLY A 36 -2.09 7.08 -14.01
CA GLY A 36 -1.58 8.21 -14.80
C GLY A 36 -0.61 9.15 -14.08
N GLY A 37 -0.03 8.72 -12.96
CA GLY A 37 1.12 9.38 -12.35
C GLY A 37 0.87 10.83 -11.93
N ARG A 38 -0.35 11.13 -11.48
CA ARG A 38 -0.72 12.46 -10.97
C ARG A 38 -0.54 12.52 -9.45
N PRO A 39 -0.12 13.68 -8.91
CA PRO A 39 -0.04 13.88 -7.47
C PRO A 39 -1.43 13.69 -6.83
N PRO A 40 -1.48 13.28 -5.56
CA PRO A 40 -2.75 13.12 -4.84
C PRO A 40 -3.44 14.50 -4.66
N MET A 41 -4.76 14.50 -4.53
CA MET A 41 -5.53 15.74 -4.27
C MET A 41 -5.20 16.37 -2.91
N ALA A 42 -4.75 15.56 -1.95
CA ALA A 42 -4.37 15.99 -0.62
C ALA A 42 -3.26 15.10 -0.06
N ARG A 43 -2.55 15.61 0.95
CA ARG A 43 -1.59 14.85 1.75
C ARG A 43 -2.21 14.53 3.11
N ILE A 44 -1.96 13.34 3.63
CA ILE A 44 -2.36 12.94 4.99
C ILE A 44 -1.10 12.89 5.83
N GLU A 45 -1.10 13.67 6.91
CA GLU A 45 0.00 13.76 7.86
C GLU A 45 -0.21 12.83 9.06
N GLY A 46 0.86 12.57 9.82
CA GLY A 46 0.82 11.77 11.05
C GLY A 46 0.96 10.26 10.86
N ALA A 47 0.91 9.77 9.63
CA ALA A 47 1.12 8.37 9.27
C ALA A 47 1.97 8.22 7.98
N THR A 48 2.61 7.07 7.82
CA THR A 48 3.44 6.75 6.66
C THR A 48 3.29 5.27 6.33
N VAL A 49 3.11 4.97 5.04
CA VAL A 49 3.10 3.59 4.55
C VAL A 49 4.54 3.08 4.51
N VAL A 50 4.86 2.12 5.36
CA VAL A 50 6.24 1.59 5.49
C VAL A 50 6.43 0.25 4.81
N LYS A 51 5.34 -0.50 4.62
CA LYS A 51 5.35 -1.83 4.00
C LYS A 51 4.14 -1.99 3.07
N VAL A 52 4.32 -2.75 2.00
CA VAL A 52 3.23 -3.21 1.13
C VAL A 52 3.37 -4.70 0.83
N PHE A 53 2.24 -5.41 0.84
CA PHE A 53 2.11 -6.80 0.41
C PHE A 53 0.92 -6.93 -0.53
N ASP A 54 1.09 -7.68 -1.61
CA ASP A 54 0.03 -8.04 -2.55
C ASP A 54 0.37 -9.41 -3.17
N GLU A 55 -0.64 -10.27 -3.40
CA GLU A 55 -0.44 -11.55 -4.09
C GLU A 55 0.14 -11.35 -5.50
N ASN A 56 -0.23 -10.25 -6.16
CA ASN A 56 0.45 -9.80 -7.35
C ASN A 56 1.65 -8.94 -6.95
N ARG A 57 2.80 -9.60 -6.81
CA ARG A 57 4.06 -8.96 -6.44
C ARG A 57 4.40 -7.73 -7.30
N GLN A 58 4.15 -7.78 -8.61
CA GLN A 58 4.47 -6.67 -9.50
C GLN A 58 3.70 -5.40 -9.13
N HIS A 59 2.47 -5.52 -8.65
CA HIS A 59 1.69 -4.39 -8.16
C HIS A 59 2.32 -3.77 -6.90
N ALA A 60 2.73 -4.60 -5.94
CA ALA A 60 3.42 -4.14 -4.73
C ALA A 60 4.75 -3.45 -5.05
N GLU A 61 5.55 -4.02 -5.96
CA GLU A 61 6.81 -3.42 -6.41
C GLU A 61 6.61 -2.08 -7.13
N ASN A 62 5.60 -1.98 -8.00
CA ASN A 62 5.29 -0.72 -8.67
C ASN A 62 4.85 0.35 -7.67
N LEU A 63 3.93 0.02 -6.76
CA LEU A 63 3.46 0.93 -5.71
C LEU A 63 4.60 1.38 -4.80
N SER A 64 5.49 0.46 -4.41
CA SER A 64 6.69 0.80 -3.64
C SER A 64 7.52 1.88 -4.32
N ARG A 65 7.77 1.75 -5.63
CA ARG A 65 8.55 2.71 -6.39
C ARG A 65 7.85 4.05 -6.56
N PHE A 66 6.61 4.07 -7.07
CA PHE A 66 5.95 5.34 -7.37
C PHE A 66 5.38 6.05 -6.14
N ALA A 67 5.11 5.33 -5.04
CA ALA A 67 4.56 5.91 -3.82
C ALA A 67 5.56 5.93 -2.65
N ASN A 68 6.87 5.76 -2.91
CA ASN A 68 7.92 5.82 -1.88
C ASN A 68 7.64 4.91 -0.67
N VAL A 69 7.17 3.69 -0.90
CA VAL A 69 7.01 2.69 0.19
C VAL A 69 8.31 1.89 0.29
N PRO A 70 9.02 1.92 1.41
CA PRO A 70 10.41 1.45 1.48
C PRO A 70 10.56 -0.07 1.43
N VAL A 71 9.52 -0.83 1.77
CA VAL A 71 9.59 -2.29 1.87
C VAL A 71 8.42 -2.94 1.14
N VAL A 72 8.74 -3.93 0.30
CA VAL A 72 7.79 -4.89 -0.27
C VAL A 72 7.97 -6.18 0.50
N ALA A 73 6.95 -6.58 1.26
CA ALA A 73 7.02 -7.81 2.05
C ALA A 73 6.80 -9.05 1.15
N ASP A 74 7.52 -10.13 1.44
CA ASP A 74 7.41 -11.39 0.71
C ASP A 74 6.29 -12.28 1.26
N THR A 75 5.96 -12.14 2.55
CA THR A 75 4.87 -12.89 3.20
C THR A 75 3.99 -11.99 4.07
N LEU A 76 2.82 -12.51 4.46
CA LEU A 76 1.93 -11.80 5.37
C LEU A 76 2.56 -11.64 6.76
N GLU A 77 3.33 -12.62 7.24
CA GLU A 77 4.03 -12.52 8.53
C GLU A 77 5.04 -11.37 8.55
N GLU A 78 5.86 -11.25 7.50
CA GLU A 78 6.80 -10.13 7.35
C GLU A 78 6.06 -8.79 7.26
N MET A 79 4.92 -8.77 6.57
CA MET A 79 4.08 -7.59 6.41
C MET A 79 3.56 -7.07 7.76
N LEU A 80 3.19 -7.96 8.68
CA LEU A 80 2.67 -7.61 10.00
C LEU A 80 3.74 -7.19 11.01
N GLU A 81 5.00 -7.52 10.76
CA GLU A 81 6.07 -7.18 11.68
C GLU A 81 6.40 -5.67 11.67
N GLY A 82 6.41 -5.03 12.84
CA GLY A 82 6.91 -3.67 13.00
C GLY A 82 6.05 -2.59 12.33
N VAL A 83 4.75 -2.84 12.16
CA VAL A 83 3.75 -1.82 11.76
C VAL A 83 2.81 -1.53 12.94
N ASP A 84 2.21 -0.34 12.94
CA ASP A 84 1.29 0.09 14.01
C ASP A 84 -0.18 -0.11 13.61
N ALA A 85 -0.48 -0.14 12.30
CA ALA A 85 -1.80 -0.46 11.77
C ALA A 85 -1.72 -1.01 10.34
N ILE A 86 -2.76 -1.74 9.92
CA ILE A 86 -2.91 -2.27 8.57
C ILE A 86 -4.09 -1.62 7.85
N TYR A 87 -3.86 -1.23 6.60
CA TYR A 87 -4.89 -0.97 5.61
C TYR A 87 -5.08 -2.22 4.75
N ILE A 88 -6.32 -2.70 4.66
CA ILE A 88 -6.71 -3.79 3.76
C ILE A 88 -7.38 -3.16 2.54
N GLY A 89 -6.71 -3.24 1.40
CA GLY A 89 -7.18 -2.69 0.13
C GLY A 89 -8.28 -3.52 -0.51
N ASP A 90 -9.13 -2.85 -1.28
CA ASP A 90 -10.02 -3.54 -2.21
C ASP A 90 -9.19 -4.13 -3.36
N ASP A 91 -9.22 -5.45 -3.48
CA ASP A 91 -8.54 -6.23 -4.50
C ASP A 91 -9.50 -6.75 -5.59
N LEU A 92 -10.77 -6.33 -5.55
CA LEU A 92 -11.85 -6.76 -6.45
C LEU A 92 -12.23 -8.24 -6.34
N THR A 93 -11.67 -8.99 -5.37
CA THR A 93 -11.98 -10.42 -5.17
C THR A 93 -13.19 -10.64 -4.26
N MET A 94 -13.60 -9.60 -3.53
CA MET A 94 -14.56 -9.67 -2.42
C MET A 94 -14.12 -10.61 -1.28
N LYS A 95 -12.82 -10.96 -1.22
CA LYS A 95 -12.24 -11.87 -0.22
C LYS A 95 -11.12 -11.23 0.59
N GLN A 96 -10.77 -9.97 0.33
CA GLN A 96 -9.74 -9.22 1.05
C GLN A 96 -9.95 -9.20 2.57
N TYR A 97 -11.19 -9.34 3.04
CA TYR A 97 -11.50 -9.43 4.47
C TYR A 97 -10.77 -10.58 5.18
N GLN A 98 -10.31 -11.60 4.45
CA GLN A 98 -9.56 -12.72 5.04
C GLN A 98 -8.23 -12.26 5.65
N TYR A 99 -7.63 -11.18 5.14
CA TYR A 99 -6.44 -10.58 5.73
C TYR A 99 -6.68 -9.92 7.10
N ALA A 100 -7.95 -9.74 7.51
CA ALA A 100 -8.29 -9.19 8.82
C ALA A 100 -8.27 -10.25 9.94
N ARG A 101 -8.35 -11.54 9.61
CA ARG A 101 -8.48 -12.63 10.59
C ARG A 101 -7.42 -12.60 11.70
N PRO A 102 -6.12 -12.34 11.43
CA PRO A 102 -5.10 -12.25 12.48
C PRO A 102 -5.34 -11.20 13.57
N PHE A 103 -6.29 -10.26 13.39
CA PHE A 103 -6.59 -9.19 14.35
C PHE A 103 -7.89 -9.38 15.12
N ILE A 104 -8.75 -10.32 14.67
CA ILE A 104 -10.11 -10.49 15.20
C ILE A 104 -10.40 -11.91 15.70
N GLU A 105 -9.49 -12.85 15.47
CA GLU A 105 -9.52 -14.24 15.94
C GLU A 105 -8.32 -14.52 16.86
#